data_AF-A0A661C1P4-F1
#
_entry.id   AF-A0A661C1P4-F1
#
_cell.length_a   1.000
_cell.length_b   1.000
_cell.length_c   1.000
_cell.angle_alpha   90.00
_cell.angle_beta   90.00
_cell.angle_gamma   90.00
#
_symmetry.space_group_name_H-M   'P 1'
#
loop_
_entity.id
_entity.type
_entity.pdbx_description
1 polymer ?
#
loop_
_entity_poly.entity_id
_entity_poly.type
_entity_poly.pdbx_seq_one_letter_code
_entity_poly.pdbx_strand_id
1 'polypeptide(L)'
;MNNSTWIRSMRIKQGLKGFQLAEKLQVSAARVSVLEKDEGRGAVTLKMMERAAKAMGCRFEYRIVVADGKNAAQDSKPRYRIVDTNDG
;
A
#
# COMPACT_ATOMS: atom_id res chain seq x y z
N MET A 1 10.56 -17.47 9.08
CA MET A 1 10.11 -16.19 9.67
C MET A 1 9.47 -15.38 8.56
N ASN A 2 8.14 -15.48 8.42
CA ASN A 2 7.39 -14.85 7.32
C ASN A 2 6.69 -13.61 7.86
N ASN A 3 7.41 -12.49 7.95
CA ASN A 3 6.80 -11.19 8.26
C ASN A 3 6.26 -10.59 6.94
N SER A 4 5.10 -11.07 6.52
CA SER A 4 4.43 -10.64 5.28
C SER A 4 3.79 -9.26 5.47
N THR A 5 4.58 -8.21 5.29
CA THR A 5 4.10 -6.82 5.21
C THR A 5 3.23 -6.62 3.96
N TRP A 6 2.26 -5.70 3.97
CA TRP A 6 1.32 -5.55 2.85
C TRP A 6 2.05 -5.13 1.58
N ILE A 7 3.02 -4.21 1.70
CA ILE A 7 3.85 -3.77 0.56
C ILE A 7 4.59 -4.97 -0.04
N ARG A 8 5.28 -5.77 0.78
CA ARG A 8 6.05 -6.93 0.31
C ARG A 8 5.14 -7.97 -0.34
N SER A 9 4.02 -8.26 0.30
CA SER A 9 3.05 -9.25 -0.16
C SER A 9 2.43 -8.84 -1.49
N MET A 10 1.98 -7.59 -1.61
CA MET A 10 1.43 -7.07 -2.86
C MET A 10 2.49 -6.99 -3.96
N ARG A 11 3.73 -6.61 -3.63
CA ARG A 11 4.83 -6.59 -4.60
C ARG A 11 5.04 -7.97 -5.22
N ILE A 12 5.10 -9.02 -4.40
CA ILE A 12 5.25 -10.41 -4.85
C ILE A 12 4.02 -10.83 -5.66
N LYS A 13 2.81 -10.50 -5.20
CA LYS A 13 1.55 -10.83 -5.90
C LYS A 13 1.47 -10.21 -7.29
N GLN A 14 1.98 -8.99 -7.46
CA GLN A 14 2.07 -8.30 -8.74
C GLN A 14 3.27 -8.74 -9.59
N GLY A 15 4.01 -9.78 -9.18
CA GLY A 15 5.15 -10.31 -9.92
C GLY A 15 6.39 -9.42 -9.91
N LEU A 16 6.46 -8.44 -9.01
CA LEU A 16 7.56 -7.46 -8.97
C LEU A 16 8.69 -7.93 -8.06
N LYS A 17 9.93 -7.81 -8.55
CA LYS A 17 11.14 -7.90 -7.73
C LYS A 17 11.36 -6.59 -6.96
N GLY A 18 12.15 -6.64 -5.89
CA GLY A 18 12.43 -5.47 -5.05
C GLY A 18 13.00 -4.28 -5.83
N PHE A 19 13.93 -4.52 -6.75
CA PHE A 19 14.52 -3.47 -7.59
C PHE A 19 13.52 -2.87 -8.58
N GLN A 20 12.59 -3.67 -9.12
CA GLN A 20 11.57 -3.17 -10.05
C GLN A 20 10.58 -2.24 -9.35
N LEU A 21 10.23 -2.53 -8.09
CA LEU A 21 9.47 -1.57 -7.28
C LEU A 21 10.31 -0.31 -6.98
N ALA A 22 11.61 -0.46 -6.74
CA ALA A 22 12.50 0.66 -6.47
C ALA A 22 12.60 1.62 -7.67
N GLU A 23 12.74 1.07 -8.87
CA GLU A 23 12.71 1.83 -10.14
C GLU A 23 11.40 2.58 -10.31
N LYS A 24 10.26 1.90 -10.13
CA LYS A 24 8.93 2.52 -10.23
C LYS A 24 8.70 3.62 -9.18
N LEU A 25 9.34 3.49 -8.01
CA LEU A 25 9.30 4.50 -6.94
C LEU A 25 10.37 5.59 -7.09
N GLN A 26 11.31 5.44 -8.02
CA GLN A 26 12.50 6.27 -8.19
C GLN A 26 13.32 6.40 -6.90
N VAL A 27 13.58 5.27 -6.24
CA VAL A 27 14.39 5.18 -5.02
C VAL A 27 15.39 4.03 -5.13
N SER A 28 16.32 3.94 -4.19
CA SER A 28 17.25 2.80 -4.14
C SER A 28 16.55 1.50 -3.71
N ALA A 29 17.10 0.35 -4.14
CA ALA A 29 16.61 -0.96 -3.69
C ALA A 29 16.68 -1.11 -2.16
N ALA A 30 17.72 -0.55 -1.52
CA ALA A 30 17.82 -0.48 -0.06
C ALA A 30 16.65 0.28 0.56
N ARG A 31 16.21 1.39 -0.06
CA ARG A 31 15.05 2.14 0.41
C ARG A 31 13.75 1.33 0.33
N VAL A 32 13.60 0.45 -0.65
CA VAL A 32 12.46 -0.49 -0.71
C VAL A 32 12.52 -1.52 0.41
N SER A 33 13.69 -2.08 0.72
CA SER A 33 13.84 -3.00 1.86
C SER A 33 13.51 -2.31 3.20
N VAL A 34 13.94 -1.06 3.37
CA VAL A 34 13.60 -0.25 4.56
C VAL A 34 12.10 0.04 4.59
N LEU A 35 11.50 0.42 3.46
CA LEU A 35 10.06 0.65 3.34
C LEU A 35 9.24 -0.58 3.77
N GLU A 36 9.60 -1.77 3.27
CA GLU A 36 8.94 -3.02 3.65
C GLU A 36 9.07 -3.32 5.15
N LYS A 37 10.19 -2.95 5.78
CA LYS A 37 10.40 -3.13 7.22
C LYS A 37 9.68 -2.08 8.05
N ASP A 38 9.67 -0.83 7.60
CA ASP A 38 9.00 0.29 8.26
C ASP A 38 7.49 0.06 8.30
N GLU A 39 6.92 -0.55 7.27
CA GLU A 39 5.49 -0.82 7.19
C GLU A 39 5.05 -1.74 8.32
N GLY A 40 5.77 -2.85 8.54
CA GLY A 40 5.47 -3.79 9.62
C GLY A 40 5.64 -3.19 11.01
N ARG A 41 6.32 -2.05 11.13
CA ARG A 41 6.49 -1.29 12.37
C ARG A 41 5.51 -0.12 12.51
N GLY A 42 4.65 0.13 11.51
CA GLY A 42 3.77 1.30 11.48
C GLY A 42 4.50 2.63 11.25
N ALA A 43 5.74 2.60 10.77
CA ALA A 43 6.57 3.80 10.57
C ALA A 43 6.46 4.40 9.16
N VAL A 44 5.68 3.78 8.26
CA VAL A 44 5.46 4.28 6.89
C VAL A 44 4.34 5.30 6.88
N THR A 45 4.58 6.43 6.21
CA THR A 45 3.56 7.46 6.05
C THR A 45 2.48 7.02 5.06
N LEU A 46 1.25 7.51 5.24
CA LEU A 46 0.14 7.23 4.31
C LEU A 46 0.49 7.61 2.86
N LYS A 47 1.18 8.74 2.66
CA LYS A 47 1.67 9.19 1.35
C LYS A 47 2.59 8.15 0.69
N MET A 48 3.43 7.49 1.47
CA MET A 48 4.34 6.47 0.94
C MET A 48 3.60 5.15 0.66
N MET A 49 2.61 4.78 1.47
CA MET A 49 1.72 3.64 1.17
C MET A 49 0.99 3.85 -0.16
N GLU A 50 0.44 5.05 -0.37
CA GLU A 50 -0.24 5.42 -1.62
C GLU A 50 0.71 5.35 -2.82
N ARG A 51 1.92 5.92 -2.72
CA ARG A 51 2.93 5.84 -3.78
C ARG A 51 3.34 4.41 -4.11
N ALA A 52 3.55 3.57 -3.09
CA ALA A 52 3.87 2.16 -3.27
C ALA A 52 2.74 1.41 -3.98
N ALA A 53 1.49 1.64 -3.57
CA ALA A 53 0.33 1.06 -4.23
C ALA A 53 0.25 1.49 -5.71
N LYS A 54 0.35 2.80 -6.00
CA LYS A 54 0.34 3.31 -7.38
C LYS A 54 1.45 2.70 -8.24
N ALA A 55 2.67 2.59 -7.70
CA ALA A 55 3.79 1.95 -8.39
C ALA A 55 3.51 0.48 -8.73
N MET A 56 2.78 -0.23 -7.86
CA MET A 56 2.37 -1.62 -8.08
C MET A 56 1.09 -1.77 -8.93
N GLY A 57 0.51 -0.67 -9.44
CA GLY A 57 -0.79 -0.69 -10.13
C GLY A 57 -1.96 -1.04 -9.19
N CYS A 58 -1.79 -0.81 -7.88
CA CYS A 58 -2.77 -1.06 -6.84
C CYS A 58 -3.39 0.25 -6.35
N ARG A 59 -4.53 0.14 -5.67
CA ARG A 59 -5.15 1.24 -4.91
C ARG A 59 -4.88 1.06 -3.42
N PHE A 60 -4.54 2.14 -2.72
CA PHE A 60 -4.43 2.17 -1.26
C PHE A 60 -5.66 2.85 -0.69
N GLU A 61 -6.36 2.16 0.21
CA GLU A 61 -7.52 2.68 0.93
C GLU A 61 -7.23 2.66 2.43
N TYR A 62 -7.46 3.77 3.12
CA TYR A 62 -7.33 3.88 4.58
C TYR A 62 -8.64 4.41 5.17
N ARG A 63 -9.03 3.90 6.33
CA ARG A 63 -10.24 4.34 7.03
C ARG A 63 -10.04 4.34 8.54
N ILE A 64 -10.70 5.27 9.22
CA ILE A 64 -10.85 5.29 10.67
C ILE A 64 -12.22 4.67 10.98
N VAL A 65 -12.26 3.76 11.94
CA VAL A 65 -13.48 3.08 12.39
C VAL A 65 -13.70 3.32 13.87
N VAL A 66 -14.93 3.20 14.34
CA VAL A 66 -15.27 3.32 15.76
C VAL A 66 -14.77 2.08 16.51
N ALA A 67 -14.19 2.28 17.70
CA ALA A 67 -13.58 1.20 18.50
C ALA A 67 -14.62 0.18 19.02
N ASP A 68 -15.87 0.62 19.21
CA ASP A 68 -16.92 -0.20 19.75
C ASP A 68 -17.53 -1.06 18.65
N GLY A 69 -17.13 -2.34 18.66
CA GLY A 69 -17.34 -3.36 17.63
C GLY A 69 -18.79 -3.77 17.34
N LYS A 70 -19.73 -2.82 17.23
CA LYS A 70 -21.05 -3.03 16.66
C LYS A 70 -21.11 -2.32 15.31
N ASN A 71 -20.98 -3.13 14.26
CA ASN A 71 -21.03 -2.81 12.82
C ASN A 71 -19.73 -2.32 12.17
N ALA A 72 -18.70 -3.18 12.14
CA ALA A 72 -17.64 -3.09 11.13
C ALA A 72 -18.01 -3.75 9.79
N ALA A 73 -19.19 -4.37 9.69
CA ALA A 73 -19.65 -5.06 8.49
C ALA A 73 -21.16 -4.90 8.29
N GLN A 74 -21.57 -3.78 7.69
CA GLN A 74 -22.73 -3.78 6.80
C GLN A 74 -22.43 -2.86 5.63
N ASP A 75 -21.78 -3.44 4.62
CA ASP A 75 -22.15 -3.36 3.21
C ASP A 75 -22.49 -2.00 2.56
N SER A 76 -22.02 -0.88 3.09
CA SER A 76 -21.98 0.35 2.30
C SER A 76 -20.68 0.34 1.50
N LYS A 77 -20.81 -0.06 0.23
CA LYS A 77 -19.87 0.19 -0.87
C LYS A 77 -18.90 1.30 -0.48
N PRO A 78 -17.58 1.02 -0.31
CA PRO A 78 -16.65 2.07 0.10
C PRO A 78 -16.91 3.26 -0.81
N ARG A 79 -17.16 4.44 -0.23
CA ARG A 79 -17.29 5.69 -1.00
C ARG A 79 -15.89 6.00 -1.56
N TYR A 80 -15.42 5.18 -2.51
CA TYR A 80 -14.26 5.49 -3.29
C TYR A 80 -14.70 6.52 -4.33
N ARG A 81 -14.07 7.69 -4.29
CA ARG A 81 -13.95 8.51 -5.50
C ARG A 81 -12.87 7.83 -6.33
N ILE A 82 -13.25 7.17 -7.42
CA ILE A 82 -12.27 6.83 -8.45
C ILE A 82 -11.81 8.17 -9.01
N VAL A 83 -10.57 8.54 -8.74
CA VAL A 83 -9.90 9.61 -9.49
C VAL A 83 -9.25 8.88 -10.65
N ASP A 84 -9.98 8.77 -11.76
CA ASP A 84 -9.38 8.33 -13.01
C ASP A 84 -8.25 9.29 -13.31
N THR A 85 -7.00 8.81 -13.22
CA THR A 85 -5.85 9.59 -13.66
C THR A 85 -5.78 9.46 -15.18
N ASN A 86 -6.76 10.06 -15.86
CA ASN A 86 -6.70 10.33 -17.29
C ASN A 86 -6.87 11.84 -17.49
N ASP A 87 -5.92 12.59 -16.93
CA ASP A 87 -5.70 13.98 -17.29
C ASP A 87 -4.43 14.01 -18.16
N GLY A 88 -4.66 14.25 -19.46
CA GLY A 88 -3.75 14.91 -20.43
C GLY A 88 -2.30 14.47 -20.50
#